data_AF-A0A449B571-F1
#
_entry.id   AF-A0A449B571-F1
#
_cell.length_a   1.000
_cell.length_b   1.000
_cell.length_c   1.000
_cell.angle_alpha   90.00
_cell.angle_beta   90.00
_cell.angle_gamma   90.00
#
_symmetry.space_group_name_H-M   'P 1'
#
loop_
_entity.id
_entity.type
_entity.pdbx_description
1 polymer ?
#
loop_
_entity_poly.entity_id
_entity_poly.type
_entity_poly.pdbx_seq_one_letter_code
_entity_poly.pdbx_strand_id
1 'polypeptide(L)'
;MNKKIKTILTTDEQINLLEEWGLKWEDDYSRNILKIYLKNYGYKHIVYSWKPYTFINKSGINKKVDSLVKSKNFIQLFNFDRKIAKFVLTNIQNIEIKFRNSILNAVKLYLDKLNIEEVIKNKLNNMQIFNWSISELLIFFKKSINKNKNITSFIEELKNKISNFSNIYLWDILHKTSFGELIRFYSFLKNEIKELVLKHFQDIIPFLSINIEQLLILMKIFKKIRNVICHNDILIRFKHSLPNKKNSNFNEINNFFINNSLKINMGKKIKIMDVIKIISFFNKYSGIKKSLYDIIIETFNSEINTNLFNKKIIQKIKDDINF
;
A
#
# COMPACT_ATOMS: atom_id res chain seq x y z
N MET A 1 32.32 24.47 -0.17
CA MET A 1 32.07 23.43 0.88
C MET A 1 32.32 22.06 0.27
N ASN A 2 33.40 21.39 0.66
CA ASN A 2 33.69 20.02 0.26
C ASN A 2 32.56 19.10 0.74
N LYS A 3 31.79 18.54 -0.20
CA LYS A 3 30.90 17.39 0.08
C LYS A 3 31.81 16.28 0.61
N LYS A 4 31.83 16.04 1.92
CA LYS A 4 32.47 14.85 2.50
C LYS A 4 31.93 13.65 1.73
N ILE A 5 32.81 13.00 0.96
CA ILE A 5 32.51 11.74 0.28
C ILE A 5 32.13 10.77 1.38
N LYS A 6 30.86 10.35 1.42
CA LYS A 6 30.42 9.30 2.35
C LYS A 6 30.91 7.98 1.77
N THR A 7 31.93 7.40 2.39
CA THR A 7 32.43 6.07 2.03
C THR A 7 31.43 5.00 2.46
N ILE A 8 31.38 3.92 1.69
CA ILE A 8 30.63 2.72 2.07
C ILE A 8 31.45 1.99 3.12
N LEU A 9 30.83 1.71 4.26
CA LEU A 9 31.47 0.97 5.36
C LEU A 9 31.19 -0.52 5.24
N THR A 10 32.19 -1.34 5.54
CA THR A 10 32.07 -2.78 5.80
C THR A 10 31.18 -3.04 7.02
N THR A 11 30.72 -4.29 7.19
CA THR A 11 29.90 -4.66 8.35
C THR A 11 30.64 -4.46 9.67
N ASP A 12 31.95 -4.73 9.71
CA ASP A 12 32.77 -4.53 10.91
C ASP A 12 32.94 -3.06 11.26
N GLU A 13 33.21 -2.20 10.26
CA GLU A 13 33.24 -0.76 10.46
C GLU A 13 31.88 -0.21 10.93
N GLN A 14 30.77 -0.78 10.45
CA GLN A 14 29.43 -0.41 10.92
C GLN A 14 29.19 -0.79 12.39
N ILE A 15 29.71 -1.94 12.84
CA ILE A 15 29.64 -2.40 14.24
C ILE A 15 30.47 -1.47 15.12
N ASN A 16 31.72 -1.19 14.75
CA ASN A 16 32.61 -0.29 15.48
C ASN A 16 32.00 1.12 15.57
N LEU A 17 31.38 1.62 14.50
CA LEU A 17 30.69 2.90 14.51
C LEU A 17 29.52 2.96 15.51
N LEU A 18 28.80 1.84 15.71
CA LEU A 18 27.73 1.78 16.71
C LEU A 18 28.30 1.80 18.13
N GLU A 19 29.43 1.12 18.37
CA GLU A 19 30.17 1.16 19.64
C GLU A 19 30.62 2.59 19.96
N GLU A 20 31.24 3.27 19.00
CA GLU A 20 31.64 4.68 19.11
C GLU A 20 30.45 5.61 19.42
N TRP A 21 29.28 5.30 18.87
CA TRP A 21 28.05 6.04 19.14
C TRP A 21 27.35 5.64 20.45
N GLY A 22 27.94 4.73 21.22
CA GLY A 22 27.52 4.38 22.57
C GLY A 22 26.62 3.16 22.69
N LEU A 23 26.49 2.34 21.63
CA LEU A 23 25.82 1.03 21.74
C LEU A 23 26.67 0.10 22.61
N LYS A 24 26.11 -0.31 23.75
CA LYS A 24 26.74 -1.31 24.63
C LYS A 24 26.29 -2.71 24.23
N TRP A 25 27.24 -3.63 24.06
CA TRP A 25 26.95 -5.04 23.85
C TRP A 25 26.65 -5.73 25.17
N GLU A 26 25.64 -6.61 25.17
CA GLU A 26 25.34 -7.45 26.32
C GLU A 26 26.34 -8.62 26.40
N ASP A 27 26.64 -9.20 25.24
CA ASP A 27 27.52 -10.35 25.04
C ASP A 27 27.96 -10.43 23.56
N ASP A 28 28.98 -11.25 23.26
CA ASP A 28 29.49 -11.46 21.91
C ASP A 28 28.44 -12.07 20.97
N TYR A 29 27.52 -12.87 21.50
CA TYR A 29 26.44 -13.47 20.73
C TYR A 29 25.48 -12.40 20.16
N SER A 30 25.10 -11.41 20.96
CA SER A 30 24.23 -10.29 20.59
C SER A 30 24.88 -9.39 19.54
N ARG A 31 26.21 -9.21 19.64
CA ARG A 31 27.03 -8.51 18.65
C ARG A 31 27.04 -9.26 17.32
N ASN A 32 27.28 -10.57 17.37
CA ASN A 32 27.32 -11.44 16.19
C ASN A 32 25.97 -11.54 15.48
N ILE A 33 24.85 -11.63 16.22
CA ILE A 33 23.52 -11.59 15.59
C ILE A 33 23.31 -10.28 14.84
N LEU A 34 23.59 -9.13 15.46
CA LEU A 34 23.39 -7.85 14.79
C LEU A 34 24.29 -7.74 13.54
N LYS A 35 25.52 -8.24 13.61
CA LYS A 35 26.45 -8.34 12.47
C LYS A 35 25.85 -9.17 11.32
N ILE A 36 25.25 -10.31 11.61
CA ILE A 36 24.55 -11.14 10.61
C ILE A 36 23.38 -10.38 9.97
N TYR A 37 22.58 -9.68 10.75
CA TYR A 37 21.48 -8.85 10.24
C TYR A 37 21.99 -7.72 9.33
N LEU A 38 23.07 -7.03 9.73
CA LEU A 38 23.70 -5.99 8.92
C LEU A 38 24.25 -6.54 7.60
N LYS A 39 24.86 -7.74 7.61
CA LYS A 39 25.35 -8.40 6.39
C LYS A 39 24.22 -8.74 5.43
N ASN A 40 23.09 -9.23 5.93
CA ASN A 40 21.96 -9.68 5.10
C ASN A 40 21.07 -8.53 4.60
N TYR A 41 20.87 -7.49 5.41
CA TYR A 41 19.86 -6.46 5.15
C TYR A 41 20.43 -5.05 5.02
N GLY A 42 21.70 -4.85 5.38
CA GLY A 42 22.38 -3.57 5.27
C GLY A 42 22.04 -2.56 6.38
N TYR A 43 23.00 -1.68 6.63
CA TYR A 43 22.90 -0.63 7.65
C TYR A 43 21.68 0.27 7.52
N LYS A 44 21.28 0.57 6.27
CA LYS A 44 20.13 1.42 6.00
C LYS A 44 18.87 0.87 6.68
N HIS A 45 18.61 -0.43 6.51
CA HIS A 45 17.38 -1.07 6.96
C HIS A 45 17.41 -1.46 8.44
N ILE A 46 18.57 -1.84 8.96
CA ILE A 46 18.71 -2.30 10.36
C ILE A 46 18.92 -1.16 11.34
N VAL A 47 19.61 -0.07 10.94
CA VAL A 47 19.96 1.02 11.88
C VAL A 47 19.42 2.35 11.41
N TYR A 48 19.79 2.80 10.22
CA TYR A 48 19.51 4.17 9.76
C TYR A 48 18.02 4.50 9.78
N SER A 49 17.23 3.56 9.27
CA SER A 49 15.77 3.61 9.24
C SER A 49 15.18 3.80 10.63
N TRP A 50 15.74 3.19 11.66
CA TRP A 50 15.19 3.18 13.03
C TRP A 50 15.73 4.29 13.94
N LYS A 51 16.58 5.17 13.40
CA LYS A 51 17.16 6.31 14.13
C LYS A 51 16.17 7.12 14.95
N PRO A 52 14.95 7.43 14.45
CA PRO A 52 13.99 8.17 15.25
C PRO A 52 13.68 7.53 16.60
N TYR A 53 13.75 6.20 16.72
CA TYR A 53 13.41 5.48 17.96
C TYR A 53 14.63 5.10 18.80
N THR A 54 15.82 5.06 18.18
CA THR A 54 17.01 4.46 18.77
C THR A 54 18.13 5.46 19.10
N PHE A 55 18.03 6.70 18.61
CA PHE A 55 19.05 7.74 18.80
C PHE A 55 18.46 8.98 19.48
N ILE A 56 19.25 9.59 20.36
CA ILE A 56 18.90 10.83 21.06
C ILE A 56 19.00 12.02 20.08
N ASN A 57 20.09 12.08 19.31
CA ASN A 57 20.36 13.14 18.34
C ASN A 57 20.07 12.67 16.90
N LYS A 58 18.93 13.11 16.35
CA LYS A 58 18.40 12.68 15.05
C LYS A 58 19.11 13.32 13.85
N SER A 59 19.75 14.48 14.05
CA SER A 59 20.45 15.26 13.03
C SER A 59 21.63 16.00 13.66
N GLY A 60 22.86 15.72 13.20
CA GLY A 60 24.07 16.39 13.68
C GLY A 60 25.34 15.54 13.59
N ILE A 61 26.45 16.16 13.98
CA ILE A 61 27.81 15.58 14.04
C ILE A 61 27.91 14.56 15.20
N ASN A 62 27.15 14.76 16.28
CA ASN A 62 27.18 13.93 17.50
C ASN A 62 26.00 12.95 17.57
N LYS A 63 25.99 11.95 16.68
CA LYS A 63 25.02 10.85 16.77
C LYS A 63 25.35 9.99 17.99
N LYS A 64 24.38 9.82 18.88
CA LYS A 64 24.48 8.92 20.03
C LYS A 64 23.27 8.01 20.09
N VAL A 65 23.53 6.72 20.24
CA VAL A 65 22.53 5.71 20.56
C VAL A 65 21.99 6.03 21.96
N ASP A 66 20.68 5.94 22.12
CA ASP A 66 20.07 6.11 23.44
C ASP A 66 20.59 5.03 24.39
N SER A 67 21.01 5.39 25.60
CA SER A 67 21.60 4.45 26.56
C SER A 67 20.64 3.32 26.97
N LEU A 68 19.35 3.50 26.72
CA LEU A 68 18.29 2.52 26.97
C LEU A 68 18.08 1.55 25.80
N VAL A 69 18.76 1.75 24.68
CA VAL A 69 18.63 0.93 23.47
C VAL A 69 19.71 -0.15 23.45
N LYS A 70 19.26 -1.38 23.24
CA LYS A 70 20.07 -2.58 23.08
C LYS A 70 20.14 -2.99 21.61
N SER A 71 21.14 -3.80 21.26
CA SER A 71 21.29 -4.37 19.91
C SER A 71 20.03 -5.11 19.44
N LYS A 72 19.39 -5.86 20.35
CA LYS A 72 18.14 -6.59 20.12
C LYS A 72 16.98 -5.67 19.70
N ASN A 73 16.92 -4.42 20.17
CA ASN A 73 15.84 -3.50 19.79
C ASN A 73 15.87 -3.17 18.30
N PHE A 74 17.05 -3.04 17.67
CA PHE A 74 17.16 -2.80 16.23
C PHE A 74 16.58 -3.96 15.41
N ILE A 75 16.95 -5.19 15.79
CA ILE A 75 16.49 -6.42 15.15
C ILE A 75 14.98 -6.56 15.32
N GLN A 76 14.47 -6.31 16.52
CA GLN A 76 13.05 -6.46 16.83
C GLN A 76 12.20 -5.41 16.11
N LEU A 77 12.63 -4.15 16.03
CA LEU A 77 11.94 -3.13 15.23
C LEU A 77 11.86 -3.50 13.75
N PHE A 78 12.98 -4.00 13.21
CA PHE A 78 13.05 -4.45 11.82
C PHE A 78 12.11 -5.63 11.55
N ASN A 79 12.15 -6.67 12.39
CA ASN A 79 11.32 -7.86 12.24
C ASN A 79 9.83 -7.53 12.42
N PHE A 80 9.50 -6.68 13.38
CA PHE A 80 8.15 -6.19 13.64
C PHE A 80 7.53 -5.53 12.40
N ASP A 81 8.22 -4.55 11.81
CA ASP A 81 7.73 -3.84 10.63
C ASP A 81 7.57 -4.77 9.42
N ARG A 82 8.50 -5.71 9.23
CA ARG A 82 8.38 -6.74 8.18
C ARG A 82 7.20 -7.67 8.39
N LYS A 83 6.91 -8.06 9.64
CA LYS A 83 5.78 -8.92 9.98
C LYS A 83 4.46 -8.21 9.71
N ILE A 84 4.34 -6.94 10.12
CA ILE A 84 3.19 -6.09 9.75
C ILE A 84 3.08 -5.99 8.23
N ALA A 85 4.17 -5.67 7.55
CA ALA A 85 4.19 -5.51 6.10
C ALA A 85 3.71 -6.76 5.36
N LYS A 86 4.10 -7.96 5.82
CA LYS A 86 3.59 -9.23 5.28
C LYS A 86 2.06 -9.29 5.38
N PHE A 87 1.49 -9.08 6.56
CA PHE A 87 0.04 -9.15 6.75
C PHE A 87 -0.72 -8.08 5.95
N VAL A 88 -0.21 -6.85 5.94
CA VAL A 88 -0.81 -5.74 5.19
C VAL A 88 -0.75 -6.01 3.69
N LEU A 89 0.38 -6.48 3.17
CA LEU A 89 0.56 -6.77 1.74
C LEU A 89 -0.42 -7.84 1.26
N THR A 90 -0.52 -8.97 1.98
CA THR A 90 -1.45 -10.05 1.63
C THR A 90 -2.89 -9.57 1.60
N ASN A 91 -3.27 -8.72 2.56
CA ASN A 91 -4.62 -8.15 2.58
C ASN A 91 -4.87 -7.14 1.44
N ILE A 92 -3.88 -6.34 1.07
CA ILE A 92 -3.98 -5.44 -0.10
C ILE A 92 -4.08 -6.26 -1.40
N GLN A 93 -3.32 -7.36 -1.53
CA GLN A 93 -3.41 -8.26 -2.69
C GLN A 93 -4.82 -8.85 -2.83
N ASN A 94 -5.47 -9.24 -1.73
CA ASN A 94 -6.87 -9.68 -1.76
C ASN A 94 -7.81 -8.58 -2.27
N ILE A 95 -7.61 -7.33 -1.86
CA ILE A 95 -8.39 -6.19 -2.36
C ILE A 95 -8.11 -5.96 -3.85
N GLU A 96 -6.86 -6.06 -4.29
CA GLU A 96 -6.46 -5.92 -5.70
C GLU A 96 -7.13 -6.99 -6.57
N ILE A 97 -7.20 -8.25 -6.11
CA ILE A 97 -7.90 -9.34 -6.80
C ILE A 97 -9.40 -9.02 -6.91
N LYS A 98 -10.06 -8.61 -5.82
CA LYS A 98 -11.47 -8.20 -5.85
C LYS A 98 -11.71 -7.03 -6.80
N PHE A 99 -10.82 -6.05 -6.80
CA PHE A 99 -10.93 -4.87 -7.66
C PHE A 99 -10.77 -5.25 -9.14
N ARG A 100 -9.87 -6.17 -9.47
CA ARG A 100 -9.73 -6.71 -10.82
C ARG A 100 -10.99 -7.45 -11.26
N ASN A 101 -11.49 -8.35 -10.43
CA ASN A 101 -12.67 -9.15 -10.74
C ASN A 101 -13.93 -8.29 -10.86
N SER A 102 -14.09 -7.28 -10.01
CA SER A 102 -15.24 -6.36 -10.10
C SER A 102 -15.24 -5.57 -11.39
N ILE A 103 -14.07 -5.13 -11.88
CA ILE A 103 -13.95 -4.48 -13.18
C ILE A 103 -14.35 -5.42 -14.32
N LEU A 104 -13.86 -6.67 -14.32
CA LEU A 104 -14.22 -7.65 -15.35
C LEU A 104 -15.73 -7.92 -15.38
N ASN A 105 -16.32 -8.16 -14.21
CA ASN A 105 -17.76 -8.39 -14.08
C ASN A 105 -18.57 -7.17 -14.51
N ALA A 106 -18.15 -5.97 -14.11
CA ALA A 106 -18.81 -4.73 -14.50
C ALA A 106 -18.77 -4.49 -16.01
N VAL A 107 -17.63 -4.77 -16.66
CA VAL A 107 -17.51 -4.68 -18.11
C VAL A 107 -18.45 -5.66 -18.81
N LYS A 108 -18.50 -6.93 -18.35
CA LYS A 108 -19.41 -7.93 -18.89
C LYS A 108 -20.89 -7.52 -18.74
N LEU A 109 -21.30 -7.13 -17.53
CA LEU A 109 -22.66 -6.67 -17.27
C LEU A 109 -23.03 -5.41 -18.07
N TYR A 110 -22.08 -4.51 -18.30
CA TYR A 110 -22.29 -3.34 -19.14
C TYR A 110 -22.49 -3.74 -20.60
N LEU A 111 -21.67 -4.65 -21.13
CA LEU A 111 -21.81 -5.18 -22.49
C LEU A 111 -23.16 -5.87 -22.71
N ASP A 112 -23.61 -6.65 -21.72
CA ASP A 112 -24.87 -7.37 -21.81
C ASP A 112 -26.08 -6.41 -21.90
N LYS A 113 -25.96 -5.22 -21.29
CA LYS A 113 -26.98 -4.15 -21.33
C LYS A 113 -26.94 -3.29 -22.59
N LEU A 114 -25.85 -3.29 -23.36
CA LEU A 114 -25.77 -2.49 -24.57
C LEU A 114 -26.73 -3.06 -25.62
N ASN A 115 -27.56 -2.18 -26.18
CA ASN A 115 -28.40 -2.50 -27.34
C ASN A 115 -27.59 -2.26 -28.62
N ILE A 116 -26.69 -3.20 -28.91
CA ILE A 116 -25.80 -3.22 -30.07
C ILE A 116 -26.05 -4.49 -30.88
N GLU A 117 -25.69 -4.46 -32.16
CA GLU A 117 -25.83 -5.62 -33.05
C GLU A 117 -25.19 -6.87 -32.44
N GLU A 118 -25.89 -8.01 -32.54
CA GLU A 118 -25.48 -9.31 -32.00
C GLU A 118 -24.03 -9.68 -32.41
N VAL A 119 -23.64 -9.35 -33.66
CA VAL A 119 -22.30 -9.60 -34.20
C VAL A 119 -21.24 -8.79 -33.45
N ILE A 120 -21.51 -7.51 -33.19
CA ILE A 120 -20.63 -6.65 -32.40
C ILE A 120 -20.62 -7.13 -30.96
N LYS A 121 -21.78 -7.49 -30.39
CA LYS A 121 -21.89 -8.03 -29.03
C LYS A 121 -21.09 -9.32 -28.86
N ASN A 122 -21.11 -10.23 -29.83
CA ASN A 122 -20.33 -11.46 -29.82
C ASN A 122 -18.82 -11.18 -29.95
N LYS A 123 -18.42 -10.25 -30.82
CA LYS A 123 -17.03 -9.77 -30.87
C LYS A 123 -16.58 -9.15 -29.54
N LEU A 124 -17.44 -8.38 -28.89
CA LEU A 124 -17.18 -7.73 -27.60
C LEU A 124 -17.17 -8.72 -26.43
N ASN A 125 -18.06 -9.71 -26.44
CA ASN A 125 -18.16 -10.79 -25.46
C ASN A 125 -16.95 -11.71 -25.48
N ASN A 126 -16.34 -11.88 -26.65
CA ASN A 126 -15.05 -12.55 -26.76
C ASN A 126 -13.94 -11.79 -26.03
N MET A 127 -14.18 -10.58 -25.48
CA MET A 127 -13.24 -9.78 -24.69
C MET A 127 -11.87 -9.55 -25.34
N GLN A 128 -11.73 -9.77 -26.65
CA GLN A 128 -10.49 -9.55 -27.40
C GLN A 128 -10.30 -8.07 -27.75
N ILE A 129 -10.24 -7.25 -26.70
CA ILE A 129 -10.22 -5.77 -26.74
C ILE A 129 -9.22 -5.19 -27.73
N PHE A 130 -8.07 -5.81 -27.91
CA PHE A 130 -7.01 -5.24 -28.75
C PHE A 130 -7.10 -5.59 -30.24
N ASN A 131 -8.01 -6.50 -30.61
CA ASN A 131 -8.45 -6.69 -31.99
C ASN A 131 -9.46 -5.61 -32.42
N TRP A 132 -9.91 -4.76 -31.49
CA TRP A 132 -10.86 -3.69 -31.77
C TRP A 132 -10.16 -2.38 -32.15
N SER A 133 -10.81 -1.63 -33.03
CA SER A 133 -10.49 -0.26 -33.37
C SER A 133 -10.55 0.64 -32.12
N ILE A 134 -9.85 1.77 -32.16
CA ILE A 134 -9.90 2.77 -31.08
C ILE A 134 -11.34 3.24 -30.85
N SER A 135 -12.14 3.37 -31.91
CA SER A 135 -13.56 3.75 -31.83
C SER A 135 -14.42 2.74 -31.05
N GLU A 136 -14.16 1.45 -31.20
CA GLU A 136 -14.83 0.39 -30.43
C GLU A 136 -14.38 0.38 -28.96
N LEU A 137 -13.10 0.69 -28.70
CA LEU A 137 -12.58 0.80 -27.33
C LEU A 137 -13.17 1.99 -26.57
N LEU A 138 -13.49 3.08 -27.26
CA LEU A 138 -14.16 4.24 -26.67
C LEU A 138 -15.55 3.90 -26.10
N ILE A 139 -16.14 2.74 -26.42
CA ILE A 139 -17.39 2.27 -25.80
C ILE A 139 -17.24 2.11 -24.28
N PHE A 140 -16.07 1.74 -23.77
CA PHE A 140 -15.85 1.55 -22.33
C PHE A 140 -15.34 2.80 -21.61
N PHE A 141 -14.78 3.76 -22.37
CA PHE A 141 -14.08 4.91 -21.81
C PHE A 141 -14.91 6.20 -21.90
N LYS A 142 -14.63 7.17 -21.02
CA LYS A 142 -15.30 8.48 -21.07
C LYS A 142 -14.94 9.23 -22.36
N LYS A 143 -15.96 9.69 -23.08
CA LYS A 143 -15.87 10.55 -24.28
C LYS A 143 -15.47 11.98 -23.88
N SER A 144 -14.19 12.23 -23.57
CA SER A 144 -13.70 13.61 -23.44
C SER A 144 -12.47 13.84 -24.30
N ILE A 145 -12.61 14.74 -25.27
CA ILE A 145 -11.68 14.98 -26.39
C ILE A 145 -10.24 15.26 -25.91
N ASN A 146 -10.05 15.94 -24.77
CA ASN A 146 -8.71 16.20 -24.21
C ASN A 146 -8.11 15.03 -23.40
N LYS A 147 -8.93 14.07 -22.92
CA LYS A 147 -8.42 12.82 -22.30
C LYS A 147 -8.21 11.70 -23.32
N ASN A 148 -8.71 11.84 -24.54
CA ASN A 148 -8.54 10.83 -25.59
C ASN A 148 -7.05 10.57 -25.86
N LYS A 149 -6.18 11.60 -25.93
CA LYS A 149 -4.73 11.39 -26.08
C LYS A 149 -4.13 10.53 -24.97
N ASN A 150 -4.54 10.73 -23.71
CA ASN A 150 -4.05 9.96 -22.57
C ASN A 150 -4.59 8.54 -22.52
N ILE A 151 -5.82 8.33 -23.00
CA ILE A 151 -6.47 7.00 -23.11
C ILE A 151 -5.84 6.22 -24.26
N THR A 152 -5.68 6.82 -25.44
CA THR A 152 -5.05 6.20 -26.60
C THR A 152 -3.61 5.81 -26.29
N SER A 153 -2.81 6.73 -25.73
CA SER A 153 -1.44 6.43 -25.28
C SER A 153 -1.40 5.31 -24.24
N PHE A 154 -2.36 5.27 -23.30
CA PHE A 154 -2.43 4.17 -22.33
C PHE A 154 -2.78 2.83 -23.00
N ILE A 155 -3.72 2.83 -23.94
CA ILE A 155 -4.09 1.63 -24.71
C ILE A 155 -2.90 1.14 -25.54
N GLU A 156 -2.15 2.04 -26.17
CA GLU A 156 -0.93 1.73 -26.91
C GLU A 156 0.17 1.19 -26.00
N GLU A 157 0.40 1.80 -24.83
CA GLU A 157 1.32 1.30 -23.80
C GLU A 157 0.96 -0.15 -23.39
N LEU A 158 -0.34 -0.42 -23.18
CA LEU A 158 -0.81 -1.77 -22.87
C LEU A 158 -0.64 -2.74 -24.04
N LYS A 159 -0.95 -2.32 -25.28
CA LYS A 159 -0.76 -3.13 -26.48
C LYS A 159 0.71 -3.50 -26.68
N ASN A 160 1.61 -2.53 -26.57
CA ASN A 160 3.06 -2.74 -26.73
C ASN A 160 3.64 -3.70 -25.69
N LYS A 161 3.11 -3.73 -24.48
CA LYS A 161 3.53 -4.69 -23.45
C LYS A 161 3.13 -6.13 -23.74
N ILE A 162 2.10 -6.32 -24.57
CA ILE A 162 1.46 -7.62 -24.80
C ILE A 162 1.51 -7.97 -26.30
N SER A 163 2.27 -7.22 -27.10
CA SER A 163 2.33 -7.32 -28.57
C SER A 163 2.77 -8.70 -29.09
N ASN A 164 3.45 -9.49 -28.26
CA ASN A 164 3.91 -10.84 -28.61
C ASN A 164 2.81 -11.92 -28.52
N PHE A 165 1.57 -11.57 -28.17
CA PHE A 165 0.47 -12.53 -28.00
C PHE A 165 -0.62 -12.29 -29.06
N SER A 166 -0.87 -13.29 -29.91
CA SER A 166 -2.09 -13.34 -30.72
C SER A 166 -3.29 -13.66 -29.82
N ASN A 167 -4.42 -12.96 -29.99
CA ASN A 167 -5.70 -13.22 -29.28
C ASN A 167 -5.68 -13.01 -27.76
N ILE A 168 -5.45 -11.78 -27.32
CA ILE A 168 -5.44 -11.43 -25.88
C ILE A 168 -6.82 -11.00 -25.42
N TYR A 169 -7.31 -11.61 -24.33
CA TYR A 169 -8.58 -11.25 -23.71
C TYR A 169 -8.43 -10.16 -22.64
N LEU A 170 -9.51 -9.41 -22.35
CA LEU A 170 -9.53 -8.37 -21.29
C LEU A 170 -9.03 -8.91 -19.95
N TRP A 171 -9.46 -10.12 -19.59
CA TRP A 171 -9.05 -10.75 -18.34
C TRP A 171 -7.54 -11.01 -18.32
N ASP A 172 -6.93 -11.49 -19.40
CA ASP A 172 -5.47 -11.65 -19.51
C ASP A 172 -4.73 -10.32 -19.30
N ILE A 173 -5.27 -9.24 -19.87
CA ILE A 173 -4.69 -7.90 -19.79
C ILE A 173 -4.72 -7.43 -18.35
N LEU A 174 -5.90 -7.44 -17.72
CA LEU A 174 -6.03 -6.97 -16.35
C LEU A 174 -5.21 -7.84 -15.37
N HIS A 175 -5.03 -9.13 -15.65
CA HIS A 175 -4.15 -10.00 -14.88
C HIS A 175 -2.66 -9.61 -14.97
N LYS A 176 -2.21 -9.16 -16.15
CA LYS A 176 -0.83 -8.71 -16.38
C LYS A 176 -0.57 -7.26 -15.95
N THR A 177 -1.62 -6.45 -15.75
CA THR A 177 -1.47 -5.08 -15.26
C THR A 177 -1.06 -5.03 -13.78
N SER A 178 -0.15 -4.10 -13.46
CA SER A 178 0.14 -3.73 -12.08
C SER A 178 -1.07 -3.04 -11.44
N PHE A 179 -1.13 -3.04 -10.10
CA PHE A 179 -2.20 -2.34 -9.38
C PHE A 179 -2.35 -0.87 -9.80
N GLY A 180 -1.23 -0.19 -10.08
CA GLY A 180 -1.25 1.19 -10.54
C GLY A 180 -1.90 1.38 -11.91
N GLU A 181 -1.66 0.45 -12.83
CA GLU A 181 -2.28 0.44 -14.16
C GLU A 181 -3.75 0.06 -14.08
N LEU A 182 -4.11 -0.88 -13.20
CA LEU A 182 -5.51 -1.24 -12.95
C LEU A 182 -6.33 -0.05 -12.44
N ILE A 183 -5.77 0.74 -11.51
CA ILE A 183 -6.40 1.98 -11.02
C ILE A 183 -6.53 3.01 -12.15
N ARG A 184 -5.51 3.14 -13.01
CA ARG A 184 -5.54 4.04 -14.18
C ARG A 184 -6.61 3.60 -15.17
N PHE A 185 -6.68 2.30 -15.50
CA PHE A 185 -7.70 1.69 -16.34
C PHE A 185 -9.10 2.00 -15.81
N TYR A 186 -9.37 1.68 -14.53
CA TYR A 186 -10.64 1.99 -13.89
C TYR A 186 -10.98 3.48 -13.95
N SER A 187 -10.01 4.37 -13.75
CA SER A 187 -10.24 5.81 -13.79
C SER A 187 -10.73 6.33 -15.15
N PHE A 188 -10.40 5.64 -16.25
CA PHE A 188 -10.84 5.99 -17.60
C PHE A 188 -12.22 5.45 -17.96
N LEU A 189 -12.71 4.42 -17.25
CA LEU A 189 -14.01 3.81 -17.53
C LEU A 189 -15.16 4.81 -17.41
N LYS A 190 -16.24 4.54 -18.15
CA LYS A 190 -17.54 5.18 -18.04
C LYS A 190 -18.12 5.07 -16.62
N ASN A 191 -18.97 6.03 -16.23
CA ASN A 191 -19.52 6.05 -14.88
C ASN A 191 -20.45 4.85 -14.64
N GLU A 192 -21.18 4.44 -15.67
CA GLU A 192 -22.08 3.30 -15.68
C GLU A 192 -21.34 1.99 -15.35
N ILE A 193 -20.12 1.82 -15.88
CA ILE A 193 -19.27 0.67 -15.54
C ILE A 193 -18.73 0.80 -14.11
N LYS A 194 -18.34 2.03 -13.69
CA LYS A 194 -17.85 2.28 -12.34
C LYS A 194 -18.90 2.04 -11.27
N GLU A 195 -20.15 2.38 -11.53
CA GLU A 195 -21.29 2.10 -10.66
C GLU A 195 -21.51 0.59 -10.49
N LEU A 196 -21.36 -0.19 -11.56
CA LEU A 196 -21.40 -1.65 -11.48
C LEU A 196 -20.24 -2.21 -10.64
N VAL A 197 -19.05 -1.60 -10.71
CA VAL A 197 -17.92 -1.96 -9.82
C VAL A 197 -18.26 -1.66 -8.36
N LEU A 198 -18.84 -0.50 -8.05
CA LEU A 198 -19.25 -0.18 -6.68
C LEU A 198 -20.29 -1.18 -6.16
N LYS A 199 -21.30 -1.48 -6.98
CA LYS A 199 -22.33 -2.46 -6.65
C LYS A 199 -21.70 -3.81 -6.30
N HIS A 200 -20.74 -4.28 -7.10
CA HIS A 200 -20.03 -5.53 -6.79
C HIS A 200 -19.36 -5.50 -5.41
N PHE A 201 -18.74 -4.39 -5.01
CA PHE A 201 -18.17 -4.27 -3.66
C PHE A 201 -19.23 -4.24 -2.56
N GLN A 202 -20.38 -3.60 -2.81
CA GLN A 202 -21.50 -3.54 -1.87
C GLN A 202 -22.17 -4.90 -1.68
N ASP A 203 -22.21 -5.71 -2.74
CA ASP A 203 -22.77 -7.06 -2.70
C ASP A 203 -21.90 -8.01 -1.86
N ILE A 204 -20.56 -7.82 -1.87
CA ILE A 204 -19.62 -8.70 -1.14
C ILE A 204 -19.21 -8.19 0.24
N ILE A 205 -19.32 -6.89 0.52
CA ILE A 205 -19.01 -6.28 1.82
C ILE A 205 -20.31 -5.75 2.41
N PRO A 206 -20.87 -6.44 3.43
CA PRO A 206 -22.11 -6.02 4.08
C PRO A 206 -22.02 -4.57 4.60
N PHE A 207 -23.08 -3.80 4.36
CA PHE A 207 -23.24 -2.42 4.83
C PHE A 207 -22.21 -1.42 4.27
N LEU A 208 -21.48 -1.78 3.21
CA LEU A 208 -20.56 -0.86 2.55
C LEU A 208 -21.32 0.30 1.89
N SER A 209 -21.01 1.52 2.30
CA SER A 209 -21.45 2.75 1.66
C SER A 209 -20.25 3.46 1.04
N ILE A 210 -20.16 3.43 -0.29
CA ILE A 210 -19.00 3.98 -1.01
C ILE A 210 -19.40 4.57 -2.36
N ASN A 211 -18.77 5.67 -2.75
CA ASN A 211 -18.91 6.27 -4.08
C ASN A 211 -17.66 6.07 -4.96
N ILE A 212 -17.76 6.49 -6.23
CA ILE A 212 -16.70 6.31 -7.24
C ILE A 212 -15.39 7.00 -6.81
N GLU A 213 -15.49 8.22 -6.30
CA GLU A 213 -14.35 9.04 -5.89
C GLU A 213 -13.64 8.43 -4.67
N GLN A 214 -14.41 8.04 -3.65
CA GLN A 214 -13.93 7.34 -2.46
C GLN A 214 -13.19 6.06 -2.83
N LEU A 215 -13.77 5.21 -3.67
CA LEU A 215 -13.11 3.98 -4.12
C LEU A 215 -11.77 4.28 -4.81
N LEU A 216 -11.74 5.28 -5.70
CA LEU A 216 -10.50 5.70 -6.37
C LEU A 216 -9.43 6.20 -5.39
N ILE A 217 -9.82 7.01 -4.40
CA ILE A 217 -8.89 7.52 -3.39
C ILE A 217 -8.33 6.36 -2.55
N LEU A 218 -9.20 5.45 -2.10
CA LEU A 218 -8.79 4.28 -1.31
C LEU A 218 -7.83 3.38 -2.08
N MET A 219 -8.12 3.05 -3.35
CA MET A 219 -7.21 2.25 -4.16
C MET A 219 -5.83 2.93 -4.33
N LYS A 220 -5.80 4.27 -4.49
CA LYS A 220 -4.53 5.03 -4.53
C LYS A 220 -3.78 4.98 -3.21
N ILE A 221 -4.47 4.99 -2.06
CA ILE A 221 -3.85 4.83 -0.74
C ILE A 221 -3.25 3.43 -0.61
N PHE A 222 -4.00 2.38 -0.98
CA PHE A 222 -3.50 1.01 -0.94
C PHE A 222 -2.29 0.80 -1.86
N LYS A 223 -2.30 1.37 -3.07
CA LYS A 223 -1.13 1.39 -3.96
C LYS A 223 0.09 2.03 -3.29
N LYS A 224 -0.07 3.16 -2.60
CA LYS A 224 1.05 3.84 -1.91
C LYS A 224 1.65 2.95 -0.82
N ILE A 225 0.82 2.29 -0.02
CA ILE A 225 1.28 1.37 1.02
C ILE A 225 2.00 0.17 0.40
N ARG A 226 1.40 -0.45 -0.62
CA ARG A 226 2.03 -1.54 -1.37
C ARG A 226 3.42 -1.13 -1.86
N ASN A 227 3.56 0.07 -2.42
CA ASN A 227 4.85 0.58 -2.88
C ASN A 227 5.85 0.78 -1.73
N VAL A 228 5.43 1.33 -0.59
CA VAL A 228 6.29 1.44 0.62
C VAL A 228 6.83 0.06 1.01
N ILE A 229 5.97 -0.96 1.03
CA ILE A 229 6.35 -2.33 1.36
C ILE A 229 7.31 -2.90 0.31
N CYS A 230 6.98 -2.80 -0.99
CA CYS A 230 7.81 -3.32 -2.08
C CYS A 230 9.18 -2.65 -2.19
N HIS A 231 9.31 -1.39 -1.75
CA HIS A 231 10.59 -0.68 -1.70
C HIS A 231 11.34 -0.86 -0.38
N ASN A 232 10.85 -1.72 0.53
CA ASN A 232 11.43 -2.01 1.84
C ASN A 232 11.61 -0.75 2.72
N ASP A 233 10.71 0.22 2.58
CA ASP A 233 10.62 1.39 3.45
C ASP A 233 9.81 1.06 4.73
N ILE A 234 10.03 1.83 5.79
CA ILE A 234 9.38 1.59 7.09
C ILE A 234 7.89 1.88 7.01
N LEU A 235 7.08 0.84 7.15
CA LEU A 235 5.63 0.89 7.08
C LEU A 235 5.01 1.60 8.28
N ILE A 236 5.53 1.39 9.50
CA ILE A 236 4.95 2.00 10.71
C ILE A 236 5.03 3.54 10.74
N ARG A 237 5.88 4.13 9.89
CA ARG A 237 6.00 5.59 9.72
C ARG A 237 5.15 6.12 8.58
N PHE A 238 4.35 5.27 7.95
CA PHE A 238 3.50 5.67 6.84
C PHE A 238 2.59 6.82 7.27
N LYS A 239 2.71 7.93 6.55
CA LYS A 239 1.89 9.12 6.73
C LYS A 239 1.49 9.61 5.35
N HIS A 240 0.21 9.50 5.02
CA HIS A 240 -0.32 10.09 3.80
C HIS A 240 -0.99 11.41 4.12
N SER A 241 -0.38 12.51 3.67
CA SER A 241 -1.04 13.82 3.68
C SER A 241 -2.21 13.78 2.71
N LEU A 242 -3.42 13.91 3.25
CA LEU A 242 -4.54 14.37 2.45
C LEU A 242 -4.38 15.89 2.30
N PRO A 243 -4.51 16.45 1.09
CA PRO A 243 -4.53 17.89 0.92
C PRO A 243 -5.64 18.52 1.79
N ASN A 244 -5.42 19.76 2.26
CA ASN A 244 -6.18 20.53 3.28
C ASN A 244 -7.67 20.16 3.51
N LYS A 245 -8.22 20.43 4.71
CA LYS A 245 -9.66 20.25 5.06
C LYS A 245 -10.67 20.85 4.06
N LYS A 246 -10.25 21.80 3.21
CA LYS A 246 -11.06 22.39 2.12
C LYS A 246 -11.01 21.58 0.80
N ASN A 247 -10.28 20.47 0.76
CA ASN A 247 -10.10 19.64 -0.43
C ASN A 247 -11.16 18.53 -0.48
N SER A 248 -11.73 18.30 -1.67
CA SER A 248 -12.75 17.27 -1.89
C SER A 248 -12.30 15.90 -1.37
N ASN A 249 -11.04 15.50 -1.62
CA ASN A 249 -10.55 14.18 -1.22
C ASN A 249 -10.58 13.95 0.30
N PHE A 250 -10.33 15.00 1.10
CA PHE A 250 -10.39 14.88 2.56
C PHE A 250 -11.83 14.63 3.02
N ASN A 251 -12.76 15.43 2.49
CA ASN A 251 -14.18 15.30 2.82
C ASN A 251 -14.72 13.94 2.37
N GLU A 252 -14.34 13.47 1.19
CA GLU A 252 -14.75 12.16 0.68
C GLU A 252 -14.31 11.02 1.59
N ILE A 253 -13.05 11.00 2.03
CA ILE A 253 -12.58 9.95 2.95
C ILE A 253 -13.22 10.06 4.33
N ASN A 254 -13.43 11.28 4.83
CA ASN A 254 -14.11 11.47 6.10
C ASN A 254 -15.57 11.00 6.04
N ASN A 255 -16.28 11.32 4.96
CA ASN A 255 -17.64 10.86 4.70
C ASN A 255 -17.68 9.34 4.59
N PHE A 256 -16.71 8.72 3.91
CA PHE A 256 -16.57 7.26 3.89
C PHE A 256 -16.46 6.68 5.30
N PHE A 257 -15.67 7.28 6.21
CA PHE A 257 -15.57 6.79 7.59
C PHE A 257 -16.88 6.91 8.35
N ILE A 258 -17.56 8.05 8.24
CA ILE A 258 -18.85 8.29 8.89
C ILE A 258 -19.90 7.29 8.39
N ASN A 259 -20.05 7.17 7.07
CA ASN A 259 -21.07 6.33 6.44
C ASN A 259 -20.87 4.83 6.71
N ASN A 260 -19.64 4.40 7.00
CA ASN A 260 -19.33 3.00 7.30
C ASN A 260 -19.08 2.76 8.80
N SER A 261 -19.43 3.72 9.67
CA SER A 261 -19.24 3.62 11.13
C SER A 261 -17.81 3.28 11.56
N LEU A 262 -16.81 3.73 10.81
CA LEU A 262 -15.40 3.48 11.12
C LEU A 262 -14.89 4.51 12.14
N LYS A 263 -14.54 4.04 13.35
CA LYS A 263 -13.95 4.86 14.42
C LYS A 263 -12.49 5.24 14.09
N ILE A 264 -12.33 6.22 13.22
CA ILE A 264 -11.04 6.77 12.76
C ILE A 264 -11.03 8.28 13.03
N ASN A 265 -10.14 8.73 13.92
CA ASN A 265 -9.96 10.16 14.18
C ASN A 265 -8.97 10.74 13.15
N MET A 266 -9.50 11.28 12.05
CA MET A 266 -8.67 11.73 10.94
C MET A 266 -8.13 13.15 11.17
N GLY A 267 -6.83 13.25 11.43
CA GLY A 267 -6.08 14.51 11.36
C GLY A 267 -5.80 14.94 9.92
N LYS A 268 -4.86 15.87 9.72
CA LYS A 268 -4.38 16.26 8.36
C LYS A 268 -3.68 15.12 7.59
N LYS A 269 -3.39 14.00 8.27
CA LYS A 269 -2.63 12.87 7.72
C LYS A 269 -3.32 11.57 8.12
N ILE A 270 -3.41 10.65 7.18
CA ILE A 270 -3.77 9.25 7.43
C ILE A 270 -2.51 8.51 7.84
N LYS A 271 -2.56 7.80 8.97
CA LYS A 271 -1.46 6.95 9.47
C LYS A 271 -1.76 5.47 9.18
N ILE A 272 -0.79 4.60 9.47
CA ILE A 272 -0.91 3.18 9.12
C ILE A 272 -2.08 2.47 9.80
N MET A 273 -2.37 2.72 11.09
CA MET A 273 -3.49 2.04 11.77
C MET A 273 -4.84 2.45 11.21
N ASP A 274 -4.99 3.69 10.76
CA ASP A 274 -6.20 4.14 10.08
C ASP A 274 -6.42 3.31 8.79
N VAL A 275 -5.34 3.08 8.02
CA VAL A 275 -5.44 2.26 6.81
C VAL A 275 -5.64 0.78 7.12
N ILE A 276 -5.03 0.26 8.19
CA ILE A 276 -5.27 -1.11 8.65
C ILE A 276 -6.74 -1.32 9.00
N LYS A 277 -7.40 -0.35 9.65
CA LYS A 277 -8.85 -0.41 9.92
C LYS A 277 -9.66 -0.49 8.62
N ILE A 278 -9.32 0.32 7.63
CA ILE A 278 -10.00 0.30 6.31
C ILE A 278 -9.77 -1.03 5.60
N ILE A 279 -8.53 -1.53 5.55
CA ILE A 279 -8.20 -2.81 4.93
C ILE A 279 -8.94 -3.95 5.64
N SER A 280 -8.98 -3.93 6.97
CA SER A 280 -9.72 -4.91 7.78
C SER A 280 -11.21 -4.91 7.43
N PHE A 281 -11.79 -3.73 7.24
CA PHE A 281 -13.18 -3.58 6.82
C PHE A 281 -13.42 -4.16 5.42
N PHE A 282 -12.56 -3.85 4.44
CA PHE A 282 -12.67 -4.36 3.07
C PHE A 282 -12.47 -5.87 2.94
N ASN A 283 -11.78 -6.50 3.90
CA ASN A 283 -11.53 -7.94 3.94
C ASN A 283 -12.37 -8.67 4.98
N LYS A 284 -13.36 -8.00 5.59
CA LYS A 284 -14.25 -8.65 6.55
C LYS A 284 -15.18 -9.60 5.79
N TYR A 285 -15.09 -10.88 6.13
CA TYR A 285 -15.96 -11.95 5.65
C TYR A 285 -16.53 -12.74 6.81
N SER A 286 -17.69 -13.38 6.62
CA SER A 286 -18.25 -14.32 7.59
C SER A 286 -17.24 -15.43 7.91
N GLY A 287 -16.98 -15.67 9.19
CA GLY A 287 -16.08 -16.75 9.66
C GLY A 287 -14.64 -16.35 9.99
N ILE A 288 -14.20 -15.12 9.72
CA ILE A 288 -12.86 -14.66 10.16
C ILE A 288 -12.88 -14.38 11.67
N LYS A 289 -12.12 -15.18 12.44
CA LYS A 289 -12.03 -15.05 13.92
C LYS A 289 -11.25 -13.82 14.40
N LYS A 290 -10.26 -13.35 13.65
CA LYS A 290 -9.42 -12.18 13.99
C LYS A 290 -9.26 -11.27 12.80
N SER A 291 -9.54 -9.98 12.97
CA SER A 291 -9.31 -8.98 11.92
C SER A 291 -7.82 -8.69 11.75
N LEU A 292 -7.44 -8.09 10.61
CA LEU A 292 -6.06 -7.62 10.43
C LEU A 292 -5.67 -6.64 11.55
N TYR A 293 -6.58 -5.75 11.96
CA TYR A 293 -6.38 -4.85 13.09
C TYR A 293 -5.98 -5.62 14.36
N ASP A 294 -6.74 -6.66 14.74
CA ASP A 294 -6.46 -7.48 15.93
C ASP A 294 -5.09 -8.15 15.84
N ILE A 295 -4.74 -8.72 14.68
CA ILE A 295 -3.44 -9.33 14.44
C ILE A 295 -2.30 -8.33 14.62
N ILE A 296 -2.47 -7.09 14.17
CA ILE A 296 -1.46 -6.04 14.34
C ILE A 296 -1.35 -5.61 15.81
N ILE A 297 -2.46 -5.52 16.54
CA ILE A 297 -2.45 -5.26 18.00
C ILE A 297 -1.65 -6.34 18.74
N GLU A 298 -1.97 -7.61 18.49
CA GLU A 298 -1.29 -8.75 19.12
C GLU A 298 0.19 -8.78 18.77
N THR A 299 0.54 -8.49 17.52
CA THR A 299 1.93 -8.41 17.07
C THR A 299 2.67 -7.26 17.75
N PHE A 300 2.06 -6.09 17.88
CA PHE A 300 2.64 -4.96 18.61
C PHE A 300 2.85 -5.31 20.09
N ASN A 301 1.87 -5.96 20.72
CA ASN A 301 1.97 -6.31 22.13
C ASN A 301 3.04 -7.37 22.41
N SER A 302 3.17 -8.36 21.52
CA SER A 302 4.15 -9.44 21.66
C SER A 302 5.58 -9.03 21.28
N GLU A 303 5.76 -8.07 20.37
CA GLU A 303 7.09 -7.70 19.88
C GLU A 303 7.59 -6.33 20.33
N ILE A 304 6.71 -5.35 20.59
CA ILE A 304 7.13 -3.98 20.95
C ILE A 304 6.75 -3.61 22.38
N ASN A 305 5.54 -3.92 22.82
CA ASN A 305 5.08 -3.63 24.18
C ASN A 305 5.59 -4.66 25.19
N THR A 306 6.90 -4.88 25.19
CA THR A 306 7.58 -5.84 26.05
C THR A 306 8.58 -5.11 26.95
N ASN A 307 9.08 -5.81 27.96
CA ASN A 307 10.12 -5.27 28.86
C ASN A 307 11.45 -4.95 28.13
N LEU A 308 11.58 -5.33 26.85
CA LEU A 308 12.74 -5.03 26.03
C LEU A 308 12.79 -3.57 25.57
N PHE A 309 11.64 -2.89 25.49
CA PHE A 309 11.58 -1.49 25.06
C PHE A 309 11.26 -0.57 26.24
N ASN A 310 11.94 0.57 26.28
CA ASN A 310 11.59 1.61 27.24
C ASN A 310 10.21 2.22 26.91
N LYS A 311 9.43 2.57 27.95
CA LYS A 311 8.11 3.21 27.85
C LYS A 311 8.09 4.42 26.89
N LYS A 312 9.13 5.24 26.86
CA LYS A 312 9.23 6.40 25.94
C LYS A 312 9.29 5.97 24.47
N ILE A 313 10.03 4.91 24.16
CA ILE A 313 10.13 4.36 22.80
C ILE A 313 8.79 3.74 22.39
N ILE A 314 8.18 2.95 23.29
CA ILE A 314 6.86 2.35 23.08
C ILE A 314 5.83 3.45 22.78
N GLN A 315 5.76 4.50 23.61
CA GLN A 315 4.81 5.59 23.41
C GLN A 315 5.01 6.28 22.06
N LYS A 316 6.27 6.55 21.69
CA LYS A 316 6.58 7.16 20.41
C LYS A 316 6.14 6.30 19.21
N ILE A 317 6.32 4.99 19.30
CA ILE A 317 5.86 4.06 18.26
C ILE A 317 4.33 4.10 18.20
N LYS A 318 3.63 4.04 19.35
CA LYS A 318 2.16 4.18 19.43
C LYS A 318 1.67 5.47 18.77
N ASP A 319 2.33 6.59 19.05
CA ASP A 319 1.98 7.89 18.46
C ASP A 319 2.16 7.90 16.93
N ASP A 320 3.23 7.28 16.43
CA ASP A 320 3.50 7.20 14.99
C ASP A 320 2.49 6.32 14.26
N ILE A 321 2.07 5.20 14.86
CA ILE A 321 1.11 4.28 14.25
C ILE A 321 -0.35 4.65 14.48
N ASN A 322 -0.67 5.50 15.48
CA ASN A 322 -2.03 5.87 15.89
C ASN A 322 -2.75 4.77 16.69
N PHE A 323 -2.07 4.19 17.69
CA PHE A 323 -2.70 3.26 18.63
C PHE A 323 -3.67 3.94 19.59
#